data_AF-A0A971J7B0-F1
#
_entry.id   AF-A0A971J7B0-F1
#
_cell.length_a   1.000
_cell.length_b   1.000
_cell.length_c   1.000
_cell.angle_alpha   90.00
_cell.angle_beta   90.00
_cell.angle_gamma   90.00
#
_symmetry.space_group_name_H-M   'P 1'
#
loop_
_entity.id
_entity.type
_entity.pdbx_description
1 polymer ?
#
loop_
_entity_poly.entity_id
_entity_poly.type
_entity_poly.pdbx_seq_one_letter_code
_entity_poly.pdbx_strand_id
1 'polypeptide(L)'
;MSVKIKNLLFLIVILAFSFFFQSFADASIKSGSEDDKITINVVGADIRDVLSALAYTADKSIIFTGQPVNVDFRVEDATFDQAIDYLLKVAGLEYIQNGKTIIVGTRDKLTSDFFNETSLAKFNLQYIDSEVVASQIDALSLQVKKIILDSNKKAIWIQGLPKDLGKIRELISMLDKAENAGNQDAGYKMSPVAMSNITADELNVILGKIGLPQGIVIESDPMTLWFYGKDKDLEEIKKVKDTVDIAKNVQNSFILKQKNMEYLTSHEIMDIFEELDLDVNIITLNRRLKTIWLNGDERNVELAEHIINKFDVKEHVNDNLFFVYYLNNISAKEAEKRLQYLGIEGIRTYTLNYPSLSKSLLIFCPPDYKLYVLNHLMKMDVILDTIKVPVDYSNVSSGYYRLKERMKLIVNLTGIPAENFTISDNVARDNSYHYVLYLEDTPENIQYVKDMIKFIDNPLEEESSDNGSEE
;
A
#
# COMPACT_ATOMS: atom_id res chain seq x y z
N MET A 1 -70.99 -78.18 -31.65
CA MET A 1 -70.60 -78.67 -30.31
C MET A 1 -69.06 -78.72 -30.31
N SER A 2 -68.35 -77.62 -30.01
CA SER A 2 -67.83 -77.18 -28.68
C SER A 2 -66.58 -77.97 -28.23
N VAL A 3 -65.46 -77.46 -27.67
CA VAL A 3 -64.75 -76.15 -27.52
C VAL A 3 -63.38 -76.47 -26.85
N LYS A 4 -62.29 -75.81 -27.32
CA LYS A 4 -61.03 -75.27 -26.71
C LYS A 4 -60.39 -75.86 -25.42
N ILE A 5 -59.03 -75.81 -25.37
CA ILE A 5 -58.10 -75.00 -24.50
C ILE A 5 -56.65 -75.33 -24.97
N LYS A 6 -55.80 -74.48 -25.59
CA LYS A 6 -55.07 -73.21 -25.31
C LYS A 6 -53.76 -73.31 -24.47
N ASN A 7 -52.65 -72.94 -25.16
CA ASN A 7 -51.41 -72.25 -24.72
C ASN A 7 -50.22 -72.99 -24.06
N LEU A 8 -49.03 -72.45 -24.38
CA LEU A 8 -47.73 -72.52 -23.68
C LEU A 8 -46.89 -73.81 -23.89
N LEU A 9 -45.59 -73.78 -24.18
CA LEU A 9 -44.65 -72.69 -24.40
C LEU A 9 -43.42 -73.28 -25.10
N PHE A 10 -43.01 -72.65 -26.19
CA PHE A 10 -41.75 -72.89 -26.89
C PHE A 10 -40.67 -72.15 -26.10
N LEU A 11 -39.83 -72.90 -25.39
CA LEU A 11 -38.80 -72.42 -24.49
C LEU A 11 -37.50 -73.17 -24.86
N ILE A 12 -36.42 -72.42 -25.17
CA ILE A 12 -35.06 -72.64 -24.64
C ILE A 12 -34.49 -74.05 -24.94
N VAL A 13 -33.43 -74.26 -25.74
CA VAL A 13 -32.03 -73.75 -25.67
C VAL A 13 -31.20 -74.98 -26.09
N ILE A 14 -30.13 -74.97 -26.90
CA ILE A 14 -28.79 -74.41 -26.73
C ILE A 14 -27.91 -75.17 -27.74
N LEU A 15 -26.93 -74.47 -28.29
CA LEU A 15 -25.67 -74.94 -28.86
C LEU A 15 -25.68 -76.20 -29.76
N ALA A 16 -25.39 -75.98 -31.04
CA ALA A 16 -24.15 -76.51 -31.63
C ALA A 16 -23.97 -76.01 -33.07
N PHE A 17 -22.72 -75.65 -33.39
CA PHE A 17 -22.10 -75.62 -34.71
C PHE A 17 -22.18 -74.35 -35.59
N SER A 18 -21.30 -73.40 -35.23
CA SER A 18 -20.19 -72.85 -36.05
C SER A 18 -20.25 -72.78 -37.58
N PHE A 19 -19.80 -71.61 -38.06
CA PHE A 19 -19.20 -71.27 -39.37
C PHE A 19 -20.15 -71.03 -40.55
N PHE A 20 -20.46 -69.75 -40.83
CA PHE A 20 -19.88 -69.00 -41.96
C PHE A 20 -20.25 -67.51 -41.85
N PHE A 21 -19.23 -66.68 -41.75
CA PHE A 21 -19.30 -65.21 -41.79
C PHE A 21 -19.65 -64.74 -43.21
N GLN A 22 -20.66 -63.88 -43.35
CA GLN A 22 -20.67 -62.83 -44.38
C GLN A 22 -21.34 -61.57 -43.81
N SER A 23 -20.70 -60.45 -44.14
CA SER A 23 -20.73 -59.14 -43.49
C SER A 23 -22.06 -58.40 -43.68
N PHE A 24 -22.70 -58.04 -42.57
CA PHE A 24 -23.47 -56.80 -42.47
C PHE A 24 -22.66 -55.85 -41.60
N ALA A 25 -22.31 -54.70 -42.16
CA ALA A 25 -21.63 -53.64 -41.47
C ALA A 25 -22.55 -53.11 -40.35
N ASP A 26 -22.20 -53.47 -39.12
CA ASP A 26 -22.69 -52.82 -37.92
C ASP A 26 -22.10 -51.40 -37.90
N ALA A 27 -22.98 -50.40 -37.85
CA ALA A 27 -22.60 -49.03 -37.57
C ALA A 27 -22.13 -48.97 -36.11
N SER A 28 -20.85 -49.20 -35.88
CA SER A 28 -20.23 -48.92 -34.58
C SER A 28 -20.22 -47.41 -34.36
N ILE A 29 -21.02 -46.95 -33.40
CA ILE A 29 -20.92 -45.62 -32.79
C ILE A 29 -19.61 -45.62 -32.00
N LYS A 30 -18.58 -44.99 -32.56
CA LYS A 30 -17.39 -44.60 -31.78
C LYS A 30 -17.69 -43.26 -31.12
N SER A 31 -17.69 -43.23 -29.79
CA SER A 31 -17.61 -41.97 -29.04
C SER A 31 -16.24 -41.34 -29.31
N GLY A 32 -16.23 -40.15 -29.93
CA GLY A 32 -15.04 -39.30 -29.97
C GLY A 32 -14.67 -38.88 -28.55
N SER A 33 -13.40 -39.05 -28.20
CA SER A 33 -12.82 -38.64 -26.92
C SER A 33 -12.60 -37.12 -26.87
N GLU A 34 -12.55 -36.56 -25.66
CA GLU A 34 -12.20 -35.16 -25.33
C GLU A 34 -10.87 -34.63 -25.93
N ASP A 35 -10.07 -35.49 -26.58
CA ASP A 35 -8.74 -35.21 -27.14
C ASP A 35 -8.72 -34.91 -28.65
N ASP A 36 -9.87 -34.81 -29.31
CA ASP A 36 -9.90 -34.49 -30.75
C ASP A 36 -9.50 -33.03 -30.97
N LYS A 37 -8.27 -32.86 -31.48
CA LYS A 37 -7.66 -31.57 -31.83
C LYS A 37 -8.26 -31.04 -33.13
N ILE A 38 -8.76 -29.81 -33.07
CA ILE A 38 -9.44 -29.10 -34.15
C ILE A 38 -8.50 -28.06 -34.74
N THR A 39 -8.42 -28.04 -36.07
CA THR A 39 -7.76 -26.98 -36.83
C THR A 39 -8.76 -26.37 -37.80
N ILE A 40 -9.00 -25.07 -37.68
CA ILE A 40 -9.96 -24.32 -38.51
C ILE A 40 -9.27 -23.04 -38.97
N ASN A 41 -9.45 -22.69 -40.24
CA ASN A 41 -9.04 -21.41 -40.79
C ASN A 41 -10.16 -20.89 -41.69
N VAL A 42 -10.82 -19.83 -41.24
CA VAL A 42 -11.91 -19.18 -41.95
C VAL A 42 -11.69 -17.68 -41.98
N VAL A 43 -12.07 -17.06 -43.09
CA VAL A 43 -11.97 -15.61 -43.31
C VAL A 43 -13.33 -15.16 -43.84
N GLY A 44 -13.95 -14.19 -43.16
CA GLY A 44 -15.24 -13.61 -43.50
C GLY A 44 -16.41 -14.58 -43.39
N ALA A 45 -16.29 -15.65 -42.59
CA ALA A 45 -17.33 -16.66 -42.44
C ALA A 45 -18.40 -16.20 -41.45
N ASP A 46 -19.66 -16.59 -41.69
CA ASP A 46 -20.73 -16.36 -40.72
C ASP A 46 -20.46 -17.18 -39.46
N ILE A 47 -20.54 -16.56 -38.29
CA ILE A 47 -20.31 -17.22 -37.01
C ILE A 47 -21.18 -18.46 -36.80
N ARG A 48 -22.39 -18.49 -37.38
CA ARG A 48 -23.29 -19.65 -37.31
C ARG A 48 -22.72 -20.86 -38.05
N ASP A 49 -22.02 -20.63 -39.15
CA ASP A 49 -21.38 -21.68 -39.93
C ASP A 49 -20.17 -22.24 -39.20
N VAL A 50 -19.35 -21.36 -38.61
CA VAL A 50 -18.19 -21.74 -37.81
C VAL A 50 -18.61 -22.52 -36.55
N LEU A 51 -19.65 -22.04 -35.85
CA LEU A 51 -20.22 -22.73 -34.69
C LEU A 51 -20.78 -24.10 -35.10
N SER A 52 -21.48 -24.20 -36.23
CA SER A 52 -22.02 -25.48 -36.72
C SER A 52 -20.90 -26.47 -37.06
N ALA A 53 -19.81 -26.00 -37.65
CA ALA A 53 -18.63 -26.85 -37.93
C ALA A 53 -18.01 -27.38 -36.64
N LEU A 54 -17.83 -26.51 -35.63
CA LEU A 54 -17.32 -26.91 -34.31
C LEU A 54 -18.26 -27.93 -33.64
N ALA A 55 -19.56 -27.67 -33.64
CA ALA A 55 -20.57 -28.54 -33.04
C ALA A 55 -20.53 -29.95 -33.63
N TYR A 56 -20.43 -30.04 -34.96
CA TYR A 56 -20.35 -31.29 -35.70
C TYR A 56 -19.11 -32.10 -35.31
N THR A 57 -17.95 -31.46 -35.17
CA THR A 57 -16.71 -32.15 -34.78
C THR A 57 -16.74 -32.73 -33.38
N ALA A 58 -17.56 -32.18 -32.47
CA ALA A 58 -17.59 -32.57 -31.06
C ALA A 58 -18.83 -33.37 -30.63
N ASP A 59 -19.71 -33.78 -31.57
CA ASP A 59 -21.01 -34.40 -31.26
C ASP A 59 -21.86 -33.59 -30.25
N LYS A 60 -21.83 -32.25 -30.38
CA LYS A 60 -22.60 -31.30 -29.58
C LYS A 60 -23.63 -30.57 -30.45
N SER A 61 -24.68 -30.03 -29.82
CA SER A 61 -25.69 -29.18 -30.46
C SER A 61 -25.50 -27.73 -30.02
N ILE A 62 -25.56 -26.76 -30.94
CA ILE A 62 -25.44 -25.33 -30.62
C ILE A 62 -26.72 -24.57 -30.94
N ILE A 63 -27.22 -23.79 -29.99
CA ILE A 63 -28.32 -22.83 -30.14
C ILE A 63 -27.72 -21.43 -30.13
N PHE A 64 -27.78 -20.72 -31.25
CA PHE A 64 -27.29 -19.34 -31.35
C PHE A 64 -28.44 -18.33 -31.25
N THR A 65 -28.31 -17.34 -30.38
CA THR A 65 -29.36 -16.35 -30.06
C THR A 65 -29.03 -14.93 -30.56
N GLY A 66 -27.85 -14.75 -31.17
CA GLY A 66 -27.36 -13.46 -31.68
C GLY A 66 -27.80 -13.14 -33.10
N GLN A 67 -27.35 -11.99 -33.60
CA GLN A 67 -27.46 -11.64 -35.02
C GLN A 67 -26.30 -12.27 -35.81
N PRO A 68 -26.44 -12.49 -37.13
CA PRO A 68 -25.34 -12.93 -37.98
C PRO A 68 -24.15 -11.96 -37.90
N VAL A 69 -22.95 -12.49 -37.67
CA VAL A 69 -21.69 -11.73 -37.62
C VAL A 69 -20.64 -12.49 -38.41
N ASN A 70 -19.89 -11.78 -39.25
CA ASN A 70 -18.76 -12.36 -39.97
C ASN A 70 -17.51 -12.34 -39.09
N VAL A 71 -16.78 -13.44 -39.07
CA VAL A 71 -15.58 -13.62 -38.25
C VAL A 71 -14.41 -14.13 -39.10
N ASP A 72 -13.23 -13.59 -38.82
CA ASP A 72 -11.95 -14.15 -39.26
C ASP A 72 -11.41 -14.97 -38.08
N PHE A 73 -11.37 -16.29 -38.23
CA PHE A 73 -11.00 -17.20 -37.15
C PHE A 73 -10.02 -18.26 -37.63
N ARG A 74 -8.85 -18.29 -37.01
CA ARG A 74 -7.84 -19.31 -37.23
C ARG A 74 -7.41 -19.91 -35.89
N VAL A 75 -7.52 -21.22 -35.80
CA VAL A 75 -7.05 -22.00 -34.66
C VAL A 75 -6.35 -23.25 -35.18
N GLU A 76 -5.23 -23.60 -34.58
CA GLU A 76 -4.44 -24.79 -34.90
C GLU A 76 -4.29 -25.63 -33.64
N ASP A 77 -4.53 -26.93 -33.78
CA ASP A 77 -4.29 -27.93 -32.71
C ASP A 77 -5.00 -27.63 -31.38
N ALA A 78 -6.22 -27.04 -31.42
CA ALA A 78 -6.98 -26.67 -30.24
C ALA A 78 -8.07 -27.69 -29.89
N THR A 79 -8.38 -27.87 -28.61
CA THR A 79 -9.55 -28.63 -28.20
C THR A 79 -10.84 -27.89 -28.56
N PHE A 80 -11.98 -28.59 -28.61
CA PHE A 80 -13.28 -27.95 -28.85
C PHE A 80 -13.56 -26.79 -27.90
N ASP A 81 -13.29 -26.98 -26.60
CA ASP A 81 -13.55 -25.97 -25.58
C ASP A 81 -12.63 -24.75 -25.74
N GLN A 82 -11.38 -24.94 -26.16
CA GLN A 82 -10.47 -23.84 -26.49
C GLN A 82 -10.94 -23.09 -27.74
N ALA A 83 -11.28 -23.82 -28.81
CA ALA A 83 -11.69 -23.24 -30.08
C ALA A 83 -12.98 -22.41 -29.93
N ILE A 84 -13.98 -22.91 -29.19
CA ILE A 84 -15.22 -22.17 -28.95
C ILE A 84 -14.97 -20.95 -28.05
N ASP A 85 -14.17 -21.05 -27.00
CA ASP A 85 -13.92 -19.90 -26.12
C ASP A 85 -13.15 -18.78 -26.84
N TYR A 86 -12.20 -19.13 -27.71
CA TYR A 86 -11.52 -18.14 -28.57
C TYR A 86 -12.46 -17.50 -29.59
N LEU A 87 -13.27 -18.30 -30.28
CA LEU A 87 -14.23 -17.79 -31.26
C LEU A 87 -15.23 -16.81 -30.62
N LEU A 88 -15.78 -17.19 -29.46
CA LEU A 88 -16.78 -16.38 -28.77
C LEU A 88 -16.18 -15.10 -28.18
N LYS A 89 -14.91 -15.13 -27.72
CA LYS A 89 -14.19 -13.92 -27.28
C LYS A 89 -14.06 -12.89 -28.41
N VAL A 90 -13.71 -13.32 -29.62
CA VAL A 90 -13.62 -12.42 -30.79
C VAL A 90 -14.97 -11.78 -31.11
N ALA A 91 -16.05 -12.54 -30.94
CA ALA A 91 -17.40 -12.09 -31.25
C ALA A 91 -18.11 -11.36 -30.10
N GLY A 92 -17.50 -11.23 -28.92
CA GLY A 92 -18.13 -10.64 -27.73
C GLY A 92 -19.32 -11.45 -27.20
N LEU A 93 -19.24 -12.78 -27.29
CA LEU A 93 -20.31 -13.70 -26.92
C LEU A 93 -19.88 -14.61 -25.75
N GLU A 94 -20.87 -15.18 -25.08
CA GLU A 94 -20.69 -16.19 -24.04
C GLU A 94 -21.51 -17.45 -24.37
N TYR A 95 -21.31 -18.51 -23.59
CA TYR A 95 -22.09 -19.73 -23.72
C TYR A 95 -22.51 -20.34 -22.39
N ILE A 96 -23.64 -21.04 -22.42
CA ILE A 96 -24.11 -21.95 -21.38
C ILE A 96 -24.04 -23.36 -21.95
N GLN A 97 -23.46 -24.29 -21.21
CA GLN A 97 -23.46 -25.71 -21.58
C GLN A 97 -24.40 -26.49 -20.67
N ASN A 98 -25.37 -27.18 -21.26
CA ASN A 98 -26.27 -28.11 -20.59
C ASN A 98 -26.21 -29.48 -21.29
N GLY A 99 -25.37 -30.37 -20.76
CA GLY A 99 -25.10 -31.68 -21.36
C GLY A 99 -24.45 -31.56 -22.75
N LYS A 100 -25.14 -32.06 -23.77
CA LYS A 100 -24.71 -31.98 -25.19
C LYS A 100 -25.14 -30.69 -25.89
N THR A 101 -25.96 -29.85 -25.26
CA THR A 101 -26.47 -28.61 -25.85
C THR A 101 -25.66 -27.42 -25.32
N ILE A 102 -25.25 -26.54 -26.22
CA ILE A 102 -24.55 -25.29 -25.93
C ILE A 102 -25.42 -24.15 -26.44
N ILE A 103 -25.74 -23.20 -25.56
CA ILE A 103 -26.50 -22.00 -25.89
C ILE A 103 -25.53 -20.84 -25.96
N VAL A 104 -25.41 -20.21 -27.13
CA VAL A 104 -24.50 -19.10 -27.41
C VAL A 104 -25.30 -17.81 -27.56
N GLY A 105 -24.84 -16.76 -26.90
CA GLY A 105 -25.50 -15.47 -26.92
C GLY A 105 -24.69 -14.34 -26.32
N THR A 106 -25.23 -13.14 -26.36
CA THR A 106 -24.71 -12.03 -25.56
C THR A 106 -25.00 -12.30 -24.09
N ARG A 107 -24.15 -11.76 -23.21
CA ARG A 107 -24.30 -11.90 -21.76
C ARG A 107 -25.72 -11.58 -21.29
N ASP A 108 -26.24 -10.43 -21.70
CA ASP A 108 -27.58 -9.97 -21.32
C ASP A 108 -28.69 -10.97 -21.71
N LYS A 109 -28.62 -11.56 -22.91
CA LYS A 109 -29.63 -12.54 -23.35
C LYS A 109 -29.52 -13.85 -22.59
N LEU A 110 -28.30 -14.29 -22.31
CA LEU A 110 -28.08 -15.53 -21.55
C LEU A 110 -28.53 -15.37 -20.10
N THR A 111 -28.29 -14.21 -19.49
CA THR A 111 -28.71 -13.91 -18.12
C THR A 111 -30.19 -13.54 -18.00
N SER A 112 -30.86 -13.08 -19.07
CA SER A 112 -32.31 -12.82 -19.05
C SER A 112 -33.14 -14.05 -19.43
N ASP A 113 -32.89 -14.63 -20.60
CA ASP A 113 -33.81 -15.57 -21.26
C ASP A 113 -33.46 -17.02 -20.91
N PHE A 114 -32.20 -17.27 -20.57
CA PHE A 114 -31.65 -18.60 -20.29
C PHE A 114 -31.08 -18.74 -18.89
N PHE A 115 -31.45 -17.86 -17.96
CA PHE A 115 -30.93 -17.89 -16.58
C PHE A 115 -31.15 -19.24 -15.89
N ASN A 116 -32.29 -19.88 -16.12
CA ASN A 116 -32.62 -21.19 -15.54
C ASN A 116 -31.72 -22.32 -16.06
N GLU A 117 -31.11 -22.15 -17.23
CA GLU A 117 -30.16 -23.09 -17.81
C GLU A 117 -28.73 -22.88 -17.29
N THR A 118 -28.49 -21.83 -16.51
CA THR A 118 -27.18 -21.56 -15.91
C THR A 118 -26.87 -22.52 -14.77
N SER A 119 -25.58 -22.74 -14.54
CA SER A 119 -25.10 -23.72 -13.56
C SER A 119 -25.32 -23.25 -12.12
N LEU A 120 -25.80 -24.15 -11.26
CA LEU A 120 -25.84 -23.95 -9.82
C LEU A 120 -24.62 -24.65 -9.18
N ALA A 121 -23.78 -23.89 -8.49
CA ALA A 121 -22.64 -24.40 -7.76
C ALA A 121 -22.80 -24.18 -6.25
N LYS A 122 -22.41 -25.18 -5.45
CA LYS A 122 -22.28 -25.07 -4.00
C LYS A 122 -20.82 -24.79 -3.66
N PHE A 123 -20.57 -23.74 -2.89
CA PHE A 123 -19.27 -23.43 -2.31
C PHE A 123 -19.32 -23.64 -0.80
N ASN A 124 -18.35 -24.40 -0.28
CA ASN A 124 -18.18 -24.60 1.15
C ASN A 124 -17.08 -23.67 1.66
N LEU A 125 -17.33 -23.01 2.80
CA LEU A 125 -16.45 -22.04 3.42
C LEU A 125 -15.89 -22.61 4.73
N GLN A 126 -14.63 -22.31 5.04
CA GLN A 126 -13.96 -22.80 6.25
C GLN A 126 -13.91 -21.74 7.35
N TYR A 127 -13.56 -20.51 6.99
CA TYR A 127 -13.19 -19.45 7.92
C TYR A 127 -14.23 -18.33 7.97
N ILE A 128 -14.70 -17.87 6.81
CA ILE A 128 -15.65 -16.74 6.72
C ILE A 128 -17.10 -17.20 6.61
N ASP A 129 -18.03 -16.26 6.75
CA ASP A 129 -19.47 -16.52 6.64
C ASP A 129 -19.99 -16.22 5.22
N SER A 130 -21.02 -16.94 4.81
CA SER A 130 -21.64 -16.82 3.48
C SER A 130 -22.22 -15.43 3.20
N GLU A 131 -22.64 -14.70 4.24
CA GLU A 131 -23.08 -13.30 4.15
C GLU A 131 -21.94 -12.36 3.69
N VAL A 132 -20.71 -12.59 4.15
CA VAL A 132 -19.53 -11.80 3.72
C VAL A 132 -19.25 -12.02 2.25
N VAL A 133 -19.22 -13.29 1.82
CA VAL A 133 -19.02 -13.62 0.41
C VAL A 133 -20.12 -13.00 -0.44
N ALA A 134 -21.38 -13.09 0.02
CA ALA A 134 -22.51 -12.53 -0.69
C ALA A 134 -22.41 -11.00 -0.87
N SER A 135 -21.96 -10.26 0.14
CA SER A 135 -21.77 -8.80 0.05
C SER A 135 -20.60 -8.42 -0.86
N GLN A 136 -19.52 -9.18 -0.85
CA GLN A 136 -18.39 -8.94 -1.76
C GLN A 136 -18.75 -9.26 -3.23
N ILE A 137 -19.58 -10.27 -3.47
CA ILE A 137 -20.11 -10.57 -4.82
C ILE A 137 -20.91 -9.37 -5.36
N ASP A 138 -21.73 -8.72 -4.52
CA ASP A 138 -22.47 -7.53 -4.92
C ASP A 138 -21.54 -6.35 -5.21
N ALA A 139 -20.48 -6.18 -4.40
CA ALA A 139 -19.49 -5.13 -4.63
C ALA A 139 -18.78 -5.27 -5.98
N LEU A 140 -18.51 -6.50 -6.42
CA LEU A 140 -17.96 -6.82 -7.75
C LEU A 140 -18.98 -6.66 -8.89
N SER A 141 -20.24 -6.37 -8.60
CA SER A 141 -21.33 -6.24 -9.58
C SER A 141 -21.52 -7.47 -10.48
N LEU A 142 -21.23 -8.67 -9.96
CA LEU A 142 -21.43 -9.93 -10.69
C LEU A 142 -22.93 -10.27 -10.77
N GLN A 143 -23.43 -10.54 -11.98
CA GLN A 143 -24.84 -10.85 -12.23
C GLN A 143 -25.16 -12.33 -11.90
N VAL A 144 -25.25 -12.65 -10.61
CA VAL A 144 -25.51 -14.02 -10.14
C VAL A 144 -26.65 -14.07 -9.11
N LYS A 145 -27.34 -15.21 -9.05
CA LYS A 145 -28.32 -15.48 -8.00
C LYS A 145 -27.65 -16.22 -6.85
N LYS A 146 -27.74 -15.63 -5.66
CA LYS A 146 -27.16 -16.16 -4.42
C LYS A 146 -28.26 -16.79 -3.58
N ILE A 147 -27.98 -17.96 -3.01
CA ILE A 147 -28.84 -18.63 -2.04
C ILE A 147 -27.99 -18.88 -0.79
N ILE A 148 -28.32 -18.18 0.29
CA ILE A 148 -27.73 -18.34 1.62
C ILE A 148 -28.76 -18.98 2.55
N LEU A 149 -28.29 -19.75 3.52
CA LEU A 149 -29.12 -20.41 4.53
C LEU A 149 -28.69 -19.95 5.91
N ASP A 150 -29.60 -19.39 6.69
CA ASP A 150 -29.30 -18.95 8.07
C ASP A 150 -28.85 -20.12 8.96
N SER A 151 -29.35 -21.32 8.67
CA SER A 151 -28.97 -22.56 9.37
C SER A 151 -27.57 -23.07 9.00
N ASN A 152 -26.98 -22.59 7.90
CA ASN A 152 -25.65 -22.96 7.46
C ASN A 152 -24.89 -21.78 6.86
N LYS A 153 -24.24 -21.02 7.73
CA LYS A 153 -23.39 -19.87 7.36
C LYS A 153 -22.09 -20.25 6.66
N LYS A 154 -21.74 -21.54 6.60
CA LYS A 154 -20.50 -22.04 5.97
C LYS A 154 -20.72 -22.63 4.57
N ALA A 155 -21.88 -22.41 3.97
CA ALA A 155 -22.13 -22.75 2.59
C ALA A 155 -22.90 -21.63 1.88
N ILE A 156 -22.56 -21.43 0.61
CA ILE A 156 -23.30 -20.54 -0.29
C ILE A 156 -23.55 -21.27 -1.61
N TRP A 157 -24.76 -21.17 -2.12
CA TRP A 157 -25.12 -21.69 -3.43
C TRP A 157 -25.27 -20.52 -4.39
N ILE A 158 -24.63 -20.62 -5.55
CA ILE A 158 -24.59 -19.54 -6.52
C ILE A 158 -24.94 -20.09 -7.89
N GLN A 159 -25.90 -19.43 -8.54
CA GLN A 159 -26.35 -19.73 -9.88
C GLN A 159 -25.93 -18.60 -10.81
N GLY A 160 -25.24 -18.95 -11.90
CA GLY A 160 -24.72 -17.99 -12.86
C GLY A 160 -23.94 -18.64 -13.99
N LEU A 161 -23.38 -17.81 -14.87
CA LEU A 161 -22.57 -18.26 -15.99
C LEU A 161 -21.28 -18.96 -15.50
N PRO A 162 -20.74 -19.95 -16.24
CA PRO A 162 -19.53 -20.66 -15.82
C PRO A 162 -18.34 -19.74 -15.49
N LYS A 163 -18.18 -18.65 -16.24
CA LYS A 163 -17.14 -17.64 -16.01
C LYS A 163 -17.31 -16.92 -14.67
N ASP A 164 -18.54 -16.48 -14.35
CA ASP A 164 -18.86 -15.84 -13.08
C ASP A 164 -18.61 -16.79 -11.90
N LEU A 165 -18.99 -18.06 -12.04
CA LEU A 165 -18.71 -19.08 -11.01
C LEU A 165 -17.21 -19.32 -10.81
N GLY A 166 -16.41 -19.22 -11.87
CA GLY A 166 -14.95 -19.22 -11.81
C GLY A 166 -14.42 -18.04 -10.98
N LYS A 167 -14.89 -16.82 -11.27
CA LYS A 167 -14.49 -15.60 -10.54
C LYS A 167 -14.92 -15.60 -9.09
N ILE A 168 -16.10 -16.13 -8.79
CA ILE A 168 -16.53 -16.36 -7.41
C ILE A 168 -15.59 -17.33 -6.69
N ARG A 169 -15.10 -18.35 -7.38
CA ARG A 169 -14.16 -19.31 -6.80
C ARG A 169 -12.81 -18.64 -6.46
N GLU A 170 -12.33 -17.75 -7.34
CA GLU A 170 -11.17 -16.87 -7.05
C GLU A 170 -11.44 -15.96 -5.85
N LEU A 171 -12.60 -15.28 -5.81
CA LEU A 171 -13.04 -14.45 -4.69
C LEU A 171 -13.05 -15.22 -3.38
N ILE A 172 -13.68 -16.39 -3.35
CA ILE A 172 -13.72 -17.22 -2.15
C ILE A 172 -12.31 -17.65 -1.75
N SER A 173 -11.43 -18.01 -2.69
CA SER A 173 -10.05 -18.37 -2.35
C SER A 173 -9.24 -17.21 -1.74
N MET A 174 -9.57 -15.97 -2.10
CA MET A 174 -8.96 -14.78 -1.54
C MET A 174 -9.52 -14.46 -0.14
N LEU A 175 -10.84 -14.57 0.02
CA LEU A 175 -11.54 -14.19 1.25
C LEU A 175 -11.50 -15.28 2.33
N ASP A 176 -11.70 -16.54 1.98
CA ASP A 176 -11.86 -17.68 2.91
C ASP A 176 -10.51 -18.19 3.42
N LYS A 177 -9.80 -17.31 4.14
CA LYS A 177 -8.52 -17.59 4.80
C LYS A 177 -8.66 -17.38 6.30
N ALA A 178 -7.89 -18.12 7.09
CA ALA A 178 -7.87 -17.99 8.55
C ALA A 178 -7.63 -16.55 9.01
N GLU A 179 -6.75 -15.83 8.31
CA GLU A 179 -6.39 -14.44 8.57
C GLU A 179 -7.56 -13.47 8.43
N ASN A 180 -8.59 -13.82 7.63
CA ASN A 180 -9.77 -13.00 7.38
C ASN A 180 -10.93 -13.34 8.33
N ALA A 181 -10.81 -14.37 9.16
CA ALA A 181 -11.83 -14.75 10.12
C ALA A 181 -12.04 -13.62 11.15
N GLY A 182 -13.25 -13.06 11.20
CA GLY A 182 -13.58 -11.98 12.14
C GLY A 182 -13.15 -10.56 11.71
N ASN A 183 -12.52 -10.39 10.54
CA ASN A 183 -12.08 -9.07 10.04
C ASN A 183 -13.20 -8.22 9.40
N GLN A 184 -14.46 -8.63 9.55
CA GLN A 184 -15.61 -7.94 8.96
C GLN A 184 -15.78 -6.50 9.49
N ASP A 185 -15.29 -6.23 10.72
CA ASP A 185 -15.28 -4.91 11.35
C ASP A 185 -13.90 -4.24 11.35
N ALA A 186 -12.86 -4.88 10.79
CA ALA A 186 -11.47 -4.43 10.85
C ALA A 186 -11.07 -3.50 9.69
N GLY A 187 -12.05 -2.93 8.98
CA GLY A 187 -11.83 -2.00 7.87
C GLY A 187 -11.44 -2.65 6.54
N TYR A 188 -11.63 -3.96 6.38
CA TYR A 188 -11.43 -4.66 5.10
C TYR A 188 -12.62 -4.43 4.18
N LYS A 189 -12.36 -3.96 2.96
CA LYS A 189 -13.41 -3.74 1.96
C LYS A 189 -12.89 -4.01 0.55
N MET A 190 -13.79 -4.44 -0.33
CA MET A 190 -13.51 -4.47 -1.76
C MET A 190 -13.45 -3.04 -2.30
N SER A 191 -12.33 -2.68 -2.90
CA SER A 191 -12.07 -1.35 -3.46
C SER A 191 -11.63 -1.45 -4.92
N PRO A 192 -12.27 -0.72 -5.84
CA PRO A 192 -11.85 -0.70 -7.23
C PRO A 192 -10.62 0.20 -7.41
N VAL A 193 -9.70 -0.24 -8.27
CA VAL A 193 -8.53 0.49 -8.73
C VAL A 193 -8.57 0.51 -10.25
N ALA A 194 -9.10 1.60 -10.81
CA ALA A 194 -9.21 1.79 -12.26
C ALA A 194 -7.88 2.26 -12.85
N MET A 195 -7.52 1.71 -14.00
CA MET A 195 -6.32 2.06 -14.78
C MET A 195 -6.71 2.72 -16.10
N SER A 196 -5.76 3.45 -16.70
CA SER A 196 -5.98 4.17 -17.97
C SER A 196 -5.07 3.71 -19.11
N ASN A 197 -3.87 3.23 -18.77
CA ASN A 197 -2.81 2.90 -19.72
C ASN A 197 -2.50 1.41 -19.72
N ILE A 198 -2.34 0.80 -18.54
CA ILE A 198 -2.10 -0.64 -18.41
C ILE A 198 -3.37 -1.40 -17.99
N THR A 199 -3.40 -2.70 -18.24
CA THR A 199 -4.49 -3.59 -17.82
C THR A 199 -4.36 -4.00 -16.34
N ALA A 200 -5.48 -4.43 -15.75
CA ALA A 200 -5.52 -4.90 -14.37
C ALA A 200 -4.66 -6.15 -14.13
N ASP A 201 -4.57 -7.03 -15.12
CA ASP A 201 -3.71 -8.21 -15.06
C ASP A 201 -2.22 -7.83 -15.05
N GLU A 202 -1.83 -6.85 -15.86
CA GLU A 202 -0.45 -6.34 -15.86
C GLU A 202 -0.09 -5.74 -14.50
N LEU A 203 -0.98 -4.93 -13.91
CA LEU A 203 -0.78 -4.43 -12.55
C LEU A 203 -0.69 -5.58 -11.54
N ASN A 204 -1.55 -6.59 -11.62
CA ASN A 204 -1.51 -7.76 -10.73
C ASN A 204 -0.17 -8.51 -10.79
N VAL A 205 0.42 -8.65 -11.98
CA VAL A 205 1.75 -9.23 -12.15
C VAL A 205 2.81 -8.38 -11.45
N ILE A 206 2.73 -7.05 -11.59
CA ILE A 206 3.64 -6.11 -10.92
C ILE A 206 3.51 -6.19 -9.39
N LEU A 207 2.28 -6.17 -8.86
CA LEU A 207 2.01 -6.28 -7.43
C LEU A 207 2.59 -7.59 -6.87
N GLY A 208 2.39 -8.70 -7.58
CA GLY A 208 2.96 -10.01 -7.20
C GLY A 208 4.49 -10.01 -7.17
N LYS A 209 5.15 -9.37 -8.16
CA LYS A 209 6.63 -9.23 -8.19
C LYS A 209 7.18 -8.36 -7.07
N ILE A 210 6.42 -7.34 -6.64
CA ILE A 210 6.81 -6.44 -5.56
C ILE A 210 6.50 -7.04 -4.17
N GLY A 211 5.64 -8.07 -4.13
CA GLY A 211 5.18 -8.71 -2.89
C GLY A 211 4.03 -7.97 -2.22
N LEU A 212 3.28 -7.18 -3.00
CA LEU A 212 2.02 -6.58 -2.58
C LEU A 212 0.85 -7.55 -2.83
N PRO A 213 -0.24 -7.44 -2.05
CA PRO A 213 -1.40 -8.29 -2.24
C PRO A 213 -2.06 -8.03 -3.60
N GLN A 214 -2.37 -9.11 -4.31
CA GLN A 214 -3.03 -9.08 -5.62
C GLN A 214 -4.55 -8.95 -5.46
N GLY A 215 -5.19 -8.41 -6.49
CA GLY A 215 -6.65 -8.27 -6.56
C GLY A 215 -7.28 -9.21 -7.59
N ILE A 216 -8.59 -9.05 -7.78
CA ILE A 216 -9.39 -9.78 -8.75
C ILE A 216 -9.64 -8.89 -9.97
N VAL A 217 -9.50 -9.48 -11.16
CA VAL A 217 -9.84 -8.85 -12.43
C VAL A 217 -11.08 -9.52 -12.99
N ILE A 218 -12.05 -8.71 -13.41
CA ILE A 218 -13.27 -9.18 -14.07
C ILE A 218 -13.05 -9.04 -15.58
N GLU A 219 -13.29 -10.09 -16.37
CA GLU A 219 -13.01 -10.05 -17.81
C GLU A 219 -13.85 -9.01 -18.56
N SER A 220 -15.05 -8.70 -18.08
CA SER A 220 -15.88 -7.64 -18.64
C SER A 220 -15.38 -6.23 -18.32
N ASP A 221 -14.48 -6.08 -17.36
CA ASP A 221 -13.87 -4.82 -16.94
C ASP A 221 -12.36 -4.99 -16.69
N PRO A 222 -11.57 -5.20 -17.77
CA PRO A 222 -10.15 -5.53 -17.67
C PRO A 222 -9.28 -4.34 -17.21
N MET A 223 -9.87 -3.13 -17.12
CA MET A 223 -9.19 -1.91 -16.68
C MET A 223 -9.43 -1.61 -15.20
N THR A 224 -10.13 -2.48 -14.47
CA THR A 224 -10.37 -2.31 -13.03
C THR A 224 -9.83 -3.50 -12.25
N LEU A 225 -8.90 -3.23 -11.34
CA LEU A 225 -8.44 -4.18 -10.35
C LEU A 225 -9.28 -4.06 -9.07
N TRP A 226 -9.92 -5.14 -8.64
CA TRP A 226 -10.68 -5.18 -7.40
C TRP A 226 -9.82 -5.71 -6.26
N PHE A 227 -9.44 -4.82 -5.35
CA PHE A 227 -8.59 -5.15 -4.22
C PHE A 227 -9.41 -5.33 -2.94
N TYR A 228 -9.19 -6.43 -2.22
CA TYR A 228 -9.76 -6.65 -0.88
C TYR A 228 -8.69 -6.47 0.19
N GLY A 229 -8.80 -5.41 0.98
CA GLY A 229 -7.83 -5.11 2.02
C GLY A 229 -8.14 -3.85 2.79
N LYS A 230 -7.16 -3.36 3.54
CA LYS A 230 -7.23 -2.11 4.31
C LYS A 230 -6.88 -0.91 3.44
N ASP A 231 -7.32 0.27 3.87
CA ASP A 231 -7.02 1.54 3.19
C ASP A 231 -5.50 1.80 3.05
N LYS A 232 -4.70 1.40 4.05
CA LYS A 232 -3.23 1.52 3.98
C LYS A 232 -2.62 0.71 2.84
N ASP A 233 -3.06 -0.53 2.64
CA ASP A 233 -2.53 -1.39 1.57
C ASP A 233 -3.04 -0.88 0.20
N LEU A 234 -4.27 -0.35 0.15
CA LEU A 234 -4.82 0.32 -1.03
C LEU A 234 -4.02 1.57 -1.42
N GLU A 235 -3.55 2.37 -0.46
CA GLU A 235 -2.67 3.51 -0.72
C GLU A 235 -1.32 3.07 -1.31
N GLU A 236 -0.72 1.99 -0.79
CA GLU A 236 0.51 1.42 -1.36
C GLU A 236 0.29 0.95 -2.80
N ILE A 237 -0.82 0.25 -3.08
CA ILE A 237 -1.19 -0.18 -4.44
C ILE A 237 -1.40 1.01 -5.38
N LYS A 238 -2.09 2.07 -4.92
CA LYS A 238 -2.30 3.28 -5.72
C LYS A 238 -1.00 3.99 -6.07
N LYS A 239 -0.05 4.07 -5.14
CA LYS A 239 1.29 4.61 -5.42
C LYS A 239 1.99 3.80 -6.51
N VAL A 240 1.97 2.47 -6.40
CA VAL A 240 2.53 1.61 -7.46
C VAL A 240 1.83 1.85 -8.79
N LYS A 241 0.50 1.85 -8.81
CA LYS A 241 -0.31 2.15 -10.00
C LYS A 241 0.14 3.47 -10.63
N ASP A 242 0.22 4.55 -9.87
CA ASP A 242 0.52 5.86 -10.43
C ASP A 242 1.94 5.93 -11.05
N THR A 243 2.87 5.09 -10.58
CA THR A 243 4.22 4.95 -11.15
C THR A 243 4.26 4.10 -12.43
N VAL A 244 3.34 3.15 -12.60
CA VAL A 244 3.37 2.19 -13.72
C VAL A 244 2.27 2.41 -14.77
N ASP A 245 1.15 3.01 -14.40
CA ASP A 245 0.00 3.28 -15.25
C ASP A 245 0.20 4.58 -16.05
N ILE A 246 1.29 4.62 -16.83
CA ILE A 246 1.69 5.76 -17.67
C ILE A 246 1.72 5.38 -19.15
N ALA A 247 1.42 6.33 -20.03
CA ALA A 247 1.36 6.09 -21.48
C ALA A 247 2.66 5.53 -22.07
N LYS A 248 3.82 5.87 -21.49
CA LYS A 248 5.14 5.36 -21.88
C LYS A 248 5.24 3.83 -21.80
N ASN A 249 4.56 3.23 -20.82
CA ASN A 249 4.61 1.79 -20.55
C ASN A 249 3.70 0.98 -21.51
N VAL A 250 2.83 1.65 -22.26
CA VAL A 250 2.02 1.03 -23.34
C VAL A 250 2.82 0.92 -24.64
N GLN A 251 3.69 1.89 -24.89
CA GLN A 251 4.44 2.00 -26.15
C GLN A 251 5.71 1.16 -26.16
N ASN A 252 6.35 0.99 -25.01
CA ASN A 252 7.60 0.25 -24.86
C ASN A 252 7.40 -0.91 -23.89
N SER A 253 8.01 -2.06 -24.20
CA SER A 253 8.15 -3.15 -23.24
C SER A 253 9.01 -2.68 -22.06
N PHE A 254 8.37 -2.19 -21.00
CA PHE A 254 9.07 -1.78 -19.80
C PHE A 254 9.54 -3.02 -19.02
N ILE A 255 10.69 -2.89 -18.36
CA ILE A 255 11.18 -3.93 -17.45
C ILE A 255 11.03 -3.44 -16.01
N LEU A 256 10.61 -4.36 -15.14
CA LEU A 256 10.58 -4.16 -13.71
C LEU A 256 11.70 -4.98 -13.08
N LYS A 257 12.73 -4.31 -12.55
CA LYS A 257 13.88 -4.96 -11.92
C LYS A 257 13.98 -4.61 -10.44
N GLN A 258 13.99 -5.63 -9.59
CA GLN A 258 14.25 -5.45 -8.16
C GLN A 258 15.74 -5.25 -7.91
N LYS A 259 16.09 -4.24 -7.12
CA LYS A 259 17.44 -4.01 -6.62
C LYS A 259 17.42 -3.94 -5.09
N ASN A 260 18.24 -4.78 -4.46
CA ASN A 260 18.52 -4.72 -3.03
C ASN A 260 19.84 -3.96 -2.80
N MET A 261 19.83 -3.11 -1.79
CA MET A 261 20.94 -2.24 -1.39
C MET A 261 21.47 -2.69 -0.03
N GLU A 262 22.76 -2.54 0.22
CA GLU A 262 23.41 -2.96 1.46
C GLU A 262 23.54 -1.79 2.44
N TYR A 263 23.87 -0.61 1.95
CA TYR A 263 24.25 0.55 2.75
C TYR A 263 23.17 1.63 2.71
N LEU A 264 22.84 2.12 1.51
CA LEU A 264 21.89 3.21 1.31
C LEU A 264 20.43 2.78 1.42
N THR A 265 19.58 3.75 1.77
CA THR A 265 18.13 3.65 1.79
C THR A 265 17.50 4.10 0.47
N SER A 266 16.23 3.75 0.28
CA SER A 266 15.46 4.11 -0.90
C SER A 266 15.30 5.62 -1.05
N HIS A 267 15.23 6.36 0.06
CA HIS A 267 15.15 7.82 0.06
C HIS A 267 16.46 8.45 -0.43
N GLU A 268 17.61 8.01 0.10
CA GLU A 268 18.92 8.54 -0.32
C GLU A 268 19.20 8.27 -1.80
N ILE A 269 18.81 7.10 -2.32
CA ILE A 269 18.92 6.82 -3.77
C ILE A 269 17.96 7.67 -4.60
N MET A 270 16.75 7.96 -4.09
CA MET A 270 15.81 8.83 -4.80
C MET A 270 16.36 10.24 -4.97
N ASP A 271 16.98 10.78 -3.92
CA ASP A 271 17.62 12.11 -3.96
C ASP A 271 18.74 12.14 -5.01
N ILE A 272 19.58 11.09 -5.05
CA ILE A 272 20.64 10.94 -6.08
C ILE A 272 20.04 10.86 -7.49
N PHE A 273 18.92 10.15 -7.67
CA PHE A 273 18.31 9.97 -8.99
C PHE A 273 17.65 11.26 -9.49
N GLU A 274 17.08 12.06 -8.58
CA GLU A 274 16.53 13.38 -8.88
C GLU A 274 17.64 14.36 -9.29
N GLU A 275 18.78 14.36 -8.58
CA GLU A 275 19.94 15.19 -8.96
C GLU A 275 20.54 14.82 -10.32
N LEU A 276 20.51 13.53 -10.66
CA LEU A 276 21.09 13.00 -11.91
C LEU A 276 20.11 13.01 -13.11
N ASP A 277 18.85 13.42 -12.90
CA ASP A 277 17.79 13.46 -13.92
C ASP A 277 17.65 12.14 -14.71
N LEU A 278 17.60 11.02 -13.98
CA LEU A 278 17.51 9.69 -14.60
C LEU A 278 16.07 9.38 -15.03
N ASP A 279 15.89 9.01 -16.31
CA ASP A 279 14.61 8.61 -16.89
C ASP A 279 14.23 7.15 -16.52
N VAL A 280 14.12 6.90 -15.21
CA VAL A 280 13.68 5.63 -14.60
C VAL A 280 12.69 5.92 -13.50
N ASN A 281 11.55 5.25 -13.55
CA ASN A 281 10.56 5.33 -12.48
C ASN A 281 10.97 4.38 -11.34
N ILE A 282 10.96 4.88 -10.10
CA ILE A 282 11.33 4.09 -8.92
C ILE A 282 10.09 3.79 -8.10
N ILE A 283 9.90 2.53 -7.76
CA ILE A 283 8.89 2.09 -6.80
C ILE A 283 9.59 1.72 -5.50
N THR A 284 9.11 2.28 -4.39
CA THR A 284 9.65 2.06 -3.04
C THR A 284 8.53 1.61 -2.11
N LEU A 285 8.88 0.82 -1.08
CA LEU A 285 7.94 0.40 -0.04
C LEU A 285 8.45 0.88 1.31
N ASN A 286 7.59 1.53 2.09
CA ASN A 286 7.94 2.03 3.43
C ASN A 286 8.48 0.92 4.37
N ARG A 287 8.04 -0.33 4.16
CA ARG A 287 8.48 -1.49 4.96
C ARG A 287 9.82 -2.07 4.48
N ARG A 288 10.35 -1.63 3.33
CA ARG A 288 11.60 -2.12 2.73
C ARG A 288 12.45 -0.96 2.25
N LEU A 289 13.05 -0.25 3.20
CA LEU A 289 13.90 0.90 2.92
C LEU A 289 15.17 0.57 2.13
N LYS A 290 15.59 -0.69 2.04
CA LYS A 290 16.79 -1.10 1.28
C LYS A 290 16.47 -1.85 -0.02
N THR A 291 15.22 -1.83 -0.45
CA THR A 291 14.80 -2.46 -1.70
C THR A 291 14.03 -1.46 -2.53
N ILE A 292 14.41 -1.35 -3.80
CA ILE A 292 13.71 -0.55 -4.79
C ILE A 292 13.40 -1.40 -6.02
N TRP A 293 12.35 -1.03 -6.73
CA TRP A 293 12.04 -1.60 -8.04
C TRP A 293 12.17 -0.51 -9.09
N LEU A 294 13.03 -0.78 -10.06
CA LEU A 294 13.30 0.11 -11.18
C LEU A 294 12.36 -0.26 -12.32
N ASN A 295 11.63 0.73 -12.82
CA ASN A 295 10.68 0.62 -13.92
C ASN A 295 11.08 1.55 -15.07
N GLY A 296 11.38 0.99 -16.23
CA GLY A 296 11.79 1.77 -17.40
C GLY A 296 12.17 0.92 -18.60
N ASP A 297 12.82 1.54 -19.59
CA ASP A 297 13.45 0.78 -20.68
C ASP A 297 14.69 0.03 -20.16
N GLU A 298 15.12 -1.01 -20.89
CA GLU A 298 16.22 -1.87 -20.45
C GLU A 298 17.51 -1.07 -20.21
N ARG A 299 17.82 -0.13 -21.11
CA ARG A 299 19.04 0.69 -21.03
C ARG A 299 19.05 1.61 -19.82
N ASN A 300 17.96 2.31 -19.52
CA ASN A 300 17.90 3.23 -18.39
C ASN A 300 17.91 2.45 -17.06
N VAL A 301 17.24 1.29 -17.00
CA VAL A 301 17.26 0.44 -15.80
C VAL A 301 18.66 -0.12 -15.55
N GLU A 302 19.40 -0.53 -16.59
CA GLU A 302 20.80 -0.94 -16.46
C GLU A 302 21.71 0.21 -15.99
N LEU A 303 21.51 1.42 -16.53
CA LEU A 303 22.25 2.61 -16.12
C LEU A 303 21.98 2.93 -14.63
N ALA A 304 20.71 2.93 -14.23
CA ALA A 304 20.29 3.14 -12.85
C ALA A 304 20.92 2.11 -11.91
N GLU A 305 20.91 0.82 -12.26
CA GLU A 305 21.53 -0.22 -11.45
C GLU A 305 23.04 -0.01 -11.30
N HIS A 306 23.74 0.36 -12.38
CA HIS A 306 25.17 0.66 -12.32
C HIS A 306 25.47 1.88 -11.45
N ILE A 307 24.62 2.91 -11.47
CA ILE A 307 24.74 4.07 -10.58
C ILE A 307 24.53 3.63 -9.13
N ILE A 308 23.46 2.88 -8.83
CA ILE A 308 23.21 2.37 -7.47
C ILE A 308 24.42 1.59 -6.95
N ASN A 309 25.01 0.70 -7.74
CA ASN A 309 26.19 -0.07 -7.32
C ASN A 309 27.41 0.80 -7.00
N LYS A 310 27.53 1.98 -7.62
CA LYS A 310 28.62 2.93 -7.33
C LYS A 310 28.37 3.76 -6.09
N PHE A 311 27.11 4.10 -5.83
CA PHE A 311 26.73 4.94 -4.69
C PHE A 311 26.46 4.12 -3.42
N ASP A 312 25.97 2.89 -3.52
CA ASP A 312 25.68 1.98 -2.42
C ASP A 312 26.97 1.38 -1.83
N VAL A 313 27.78 2.24 -1.23
CA VAL A 313 29.03 1.92 -0.54
C VAL A 313 28.97 2.41 0.90
N LYS A 314 29.75 1.77 1.78
CA LYS A 314 29.75 2.06 3.21
C LYS A 314 30.08 3.52 3.53
N GLU A 315 30.93 4.14 2.73
CA GLU A 315 31.38 5.52 2.89
C GLU A 315 30.27 6.54 2.63
N HIS A 316 29.21 6.17 1.91
CA HIS A 316 28.08 7.06 1.61
C HIS A 316 26.89 6.88 2.55
N VAL A 317 26.97 5.96 3.53
CA VAL A 317 25.92 5.84 4.55
C VAL A 317 25.83 7.16 5.30
N ASN A 318 24.63 7.76 5.32
CA ASN A 318 24.38 8.95 6.12
C ASN A 318 24.25 8.56 7.61
N ASP A 319 25.38 8.21 8.22
CA ASP A 319 25.52 7.95 9.65
C ASP A 319 25.48 9.29 10.41
N ASN A 320 24.35 10.00 10.34
CA ASN A 320 24.17 11.23 11.11
C ASN A 320 24.62 10.99 12.56
N LEU A 321 25.63 11.75 12.98
CA LEU A 321 26.28 11.57 14.26
C LEU A 321 25.44 12.24 15.35
N PHE A 322 25.18 11.48 16.39
CA PHE A 322 24.57 11.96 17.61
C PHE A 322 25.62 12.01 18.72
N PHE A 323 25.92 13.19 19.24
CA PHE A 323 26.87 13.34 20.34
C PHE A 323 26.50 14.48 21.29
N VAL A 324 26.93 14.33 22.54
CA VAL A 324 26.77 15.35 23.58
C VAL A 324 28.05 16.18 23.65
N TYR A 325 27.89 17.51 23.64
CA TYR A 325 28.96 18.46 23.90
C TYR A 325 28.76 19.12 25.27
N TYR A 326 29.82 19.20 26.05
CA TYR A 326 29.83 19.84 27.37
C TYR A 326 30.49 21.21 27.28
N LEU A 327 29.73 22.25 27.60
CA LEU A 327 30.12 23.65 27.63
C LEU A 327 30.79 23.98 28.97
N ASN A 328 31.72 24.93 28.98
CA ASN A 328 32.42 25.38 30.18
C ASN A 328 31.91 26.73 30.66
N ASN A 329 31.68 27.67 29.74
CA ASN A 329 31.50 29.09 30.02
C ASN A 329 30.08 29.59 29.80
N ILE A 330 29.34 29.04 28.82
CA ILE A 330 27.96 29.45 28.50
C ILE A 330 26.95 28.32 28.79
N SER A 331 25.66 28.65 28.94
CA SER A 331 24.60 27.64 29.06
C SER A 331 24.26 27.00 27.72
N ALA A 332 23.57 25.86 27.79
CA ALA A 332 23.04 25.14 26.64
C ALA A 332 22.05 26.01 25.83
N LYS A 333 21.23 26.83 26.51
CA LYS A 333 20.29 27.76 25.85
C LYS A 333 21.02 28.79 24.99
N GLU A 334 22.08 29.39 25.51
CA GLU A 334 22.85 30.39 24.78
C GLU A 334 23.67 29.77 23.64
N ALA A 335 24.26 28.59 23.86
CA ALA A 335 24.97 27.85 22.83
C ALA A 335 24.06 27.45 21.65
N GLU A 336 22.86 26.95 21.95
CA GLU A 336 21.83 26.63 20.96
C GLU A 336 21.45 27.85 20.13
N LYS A 337 21.10 28.96 20.81
CA LYS A 337 20.74 30.21 20.16
C LYS A 337 21.84 30.73 19.23
N ARG A 338 23.11 30.67 19.66
CA ARG A 338 24.25 31.09 18.84
C ARG A 338 24.46 30.17 17.62
N LEU A 339 24.29 28.86 17.78
CA LEU A 339 24.35 27.93 16.65
C LEU A 339 23.23 28.17 15.64
N GLN A 340 22.01 28.44 16.12
CA GLN A 340 20.87 28.78 15.25
C GLN A 340 21.15 30.02 14.41
N TYR A 341 21.82 31.05 14.95
CA TYR A 341 22.22 32.23 14.18
C TYR A 341 23.20 31.94 13.03
N LEU A 342 23.94 30.83 13.08
CA LEU A 342 24.83 30.45 11.98
C LEU A 342 24.07 29.85 10.78
N GLY A 343 22.81 29.43 10.95
CA GLY A 343 21.95 28.94 9.86
C GLY A 343 22.55 27.76 9.09
N ILE A 344 23.27 26.87 9.76
CA ILE A 344 23.97 25.77 9.11
C ILE A 344 22.96 24.65 8.81
N GLU A 345 22.71 24.40 7.52
CA GLU A 345 21.84 23.31 7.07
C GLU A 345 22.36 21.93 7.54
N GLY A 346 21.43 21.06 7.92
CA GLY A 346 21.73 19.69 8.34
C GLY A 346 22.15 19.54 9.82
N ILE A 347 22.25 20.62 10.60
CA ILE A 347 22.52 20.53 12.05
C ILE A 347 21.24 20.74 12.84
N ARG A 348 20.95 19.82 13.76
CA ARG A 348 19.92 19.97 14.78
C ARG A 348 20.54 19.94 16.16
N THR A 349 20.13 20.87 17.01
CA THR A 349 20.51 20.90 18.41
C THR A 349 19.30 20.62 19.28
N TYR A 350 19.55 19.97 20.41
CA TYR A 350 18.54 19.71 21.42
C TYR A 350 19.09 20.09 22.79
N THR A 351 18.27 20.75 23.59
CA THR A 351 18.60 21.02 24.99
C THR A 351 17.81 20.11 25.92
N LEU A 352 18.37 19.87 27.11
CA LEU A 352 17.69 19.13 28.18
C LEU A 352 16.85 20.09 29.03
N ASN A 353 16.07 19.54 29.95
CA ASN A 353 15.28 20.33 30.91
C ASN A 353 16.15 21.39 31.60
N TYR A 354 15.59 22.60 31.76
CA TYR A 354 16.27 23.78 32.30
C TYR A 354 17.52 24.20 31.50
N PRO A 355 17.37 24.55 30.21
CA PRO A 355 18.49 24.82 29.31
C PRO A 355 19.32 26.05 29.71
N SER A 356 18.73 26.98 30.49
CA SER A 356 19.41 28.15 31.07
C SER A 356 20.45 27.77 32.15
N LEU A 357 20.37 26.56 32.71
CA LEU A 357 21.27 26.03 33.73
C LEU A 357 22.16 24.91 33.23
N SER A 358 21.66 24.13 32.27
CA SER A 358 22.41 23.03 31.67
C SER A 358 23.65 23.54 30.94
N LYS A 359 24.73 22.77 31.04
CA LYS A 359 25.94 22.95 30.21
C LYS A 359 26.12 21.83 29.19
N SER A 360 25.11 20.98 29.00
CA SER A 360 25.15 19.92 27.99
C SER A 360 24.23 20.27 26.83
N LEU A 361 24.79 20.28 25.63
CA LEU A 361 24.07 20.45 24.38
C LEU A 361 24.15 19.15 23.59
N LEU A 362 23.02 18.70 23.08
CA LEU A 362 22.95 17.52 22.24
C LEU A 362 22.90 17.92 20.77
N ILE A 363 23.75 17.29 19.96
CA ILE A 363 23.96 17.69 18.56
C ILE A 363 23.73 16.49 17.66
N PHE A 364 22.96 16.74 16.60
CA PHE A 364 22.71 15.83 15.50
C PHE A 364 23.18 16.49 14.20
N CYS A 365 24.18 15.90 13.54
CA CYS A 365 24.72 16.44 12.29
C CYS A 365 25.33 15.34 11.40
N PRO A 366 25.52 15.60 10.10
CA PRO A 366 26.30 14.71 9.23
C PRO A 366 27.71 14.45 9.78
N PRO A 367 28.32 13.28 9.51
CA PRO A 367 29.67 12.94 9.96
C PRO A 367 30.73 14.00 9.67
N ASP A 368 30.72 14.54 8.44
CA ASP A 368 31.71 15.51 7.96
C ASP A 368 31.61 16.85 8.69
N TYR A 369 30.45 17.15 9.28
CA TYR A 369 30.18 18.40 9.95
C TYR A 369 30.65 18.37 11.41
N LYS A 370 30.92 17.19 11.99
CA LYS A 370 31.27 17.09 13.41
C LYS A 370 32.44 17.98 13.80
N LEU A 371 33.54 17.94 13.06
CA LEU A 371 34.72 18.77 13.37
C LEU A 371 34.42 20.26 13.19
N TYR A 372 33.61 20.60 12.19
CA TYR A 372 33.16 21.98 11.94
C TYR A 372 32.34 22.50 13.12
N VAL A 373 31.35 21.72 13.61
CA VAL A 373 30.49 22.10 14.75
C VAL A 373 31.29 22.22 16.03
N LEU A 374 32.18 21.26 16.32
CA LEU A 374 33.04 21.30 17.50
C LEU A 374 33.90 22.57 17.52
N ASN A 375 34.51 22.92 16.38
CA ASN A 375 35.32 24.14 16.27
C ASN A 375 34.51 25.41 16.50
N HIS A 376 33.25 25.47 16.03
CA HIS A 376 32.39 26.63 16.28
C HIS A 376 31.97 26.72 17.75
N LEU A 377 31.54 25.60 18.34
CA LEU A 377 31.19 25.56 19.76
C LEU A 377 32.35 25.96 20.67
N MET A 378 33.56 25.47 20.39
CA MET A 378 34.76 25.87 21.13
C MET A 378 35.06 27.37 21.02
N LYS A 379 34.81 27.98 19.86
CA LYS A 379 34.98 29.43 19.67
C LYS A 379 33.90 30.27 20.33
N MET A 380 32.70 29.71 20.50
CA MET A 380 31.55 30.41 21.09
C MET A 380 31.49 30.25 22.61
N ASP A 381 32.04 29.17 23.16
CA ASP A 381 32.10 28.86 24.60
C ASP A 381 33.21 29.67 25.29
N VAL A 382 33.06 30.99 25.29
CA VAL A 382 34.01 31.96 25.87
C VAL A 382 33.41 32.67 27.08
N ILE A 383 34.27 33.08 28.02
CA ILE A 383 33.87 33.91 29.16
C ILE A 383 33.36 35.25 28.63
N LEU A 384 32.15 35.64 29.05
CA LEU A 384 31.53 36.90 28.68
C LEU A 384 31.91 38.01 29.65
N ASP A 385 31.97 39.24 29.14
CA ASP A 385 32.15 40.43 29.97
C ASP A 385 30.95 40.64 30.91
N THR A 386 31.22 41.15 32.11
CA THR A 386 30.18 41.49 33.08
C THR A 386 29.65 42.90 32.85
N ILE A 387 28.36 43.09 33.08
CA ILE A 387 27.67 44.39 32.96
C ILE A 387 26.80 44.64 34.20
N LYS A 388 26.51 45.92 34.49
CA LYS A 388 25.62 46.33 35.60
C LYS A 388 24.21 46.61 35.09
N VAL A 389 23.24 45.84 35.53
CA VAL A 389 21.85 45.99 35.07
C VAL A 389 20.87 45.90 36.25
N PRO A 390 19.88 46.81 36.34
CA PRO A 390 18.74 46.66 37.25
C PRO A 390 17.94 45.38 36.96
N VAL A 391 17.69 44.58 38.00
CA VAL A 391 16.98 43.29 37.90
C VAL A 391 15.67 43.26 38.69
N ASP A 392 15.58 43.99 39.81
CA ASP A 392 14.36 44.07 40.63
C ASP A 392 14.23 45.47 41.25
N TYR A 393 13.04 45.82 41.75
CA TYR A 393 12.79 47.09 42.42
C TYR A 393 11.73 46.98 43.51
N SER A 394 11.67 47.99 44.38
CA SER A 394 10.65 48.07 45.43
C SER A 394 10.27 49.51 45.74
N ASN A 395 8.96 49.78 45.78
CA ASN A 395 8.41 51.13 45.96
C ASN A 395 7.80 51.38 47.35
N VAL A 396 8.18 50.59 48.35
CA VAL A 396 7.65 50.69 49.72
C VAL A 396 8.70 51.21 50.68
N SER A 397 8.27 51.75 51.82
CA SER A 397 9.16 52.32 52.84
C SER A 397 10.19 51.32 53.38
N SER A 398 9.82 50.04 53.50
CA SER A 398 10.71 48.92 53.87
C SER A 398 11.40 48.25 52.66
N GLY A 399 11.49 48.96 51.53
CA GLY A 399 11.89 48.38 50.24
C GLY A 399 13.28 47.76 50.25
N TYR A 400 14.24 48.38 50.93
CA TYR A 400 15.59 47.83 51.12
C TYR A 400 15.57 46.44 51.77
N TYR A 401 14.81 46.27 52.87
CA TYR A 401 14.71 44.98 53.57
C TYR A 401 14.03 43.92 52.69
N ARG A 402 12.98 44.30 51.97
CA ARG A 402 12.27 43.41 51.04
C ARG A 402 13.20 42.92 49.92
N LEU A 403 13.94 43.82 49.29
CA LEU A 403 14.91 43.46 48.25
C LEU A 403 16.04 42.61 48.81
N LYS A 404 16.49 42.85 50.05
CA LYS A 404 17.53 42.04 50.70
C LYS A 404 17.09 40.59 50.91
N GLU A 405 15.87 40.35 51.38
CA GLU A 405 15.37 38.97 51.54
C GLU A 405 15.11 38.30 50.18
N ARG A 406 14.63 39.04 49.17
CA ARG A 406 14.48 38.52 47.79
C ARG A 406 15.83 38.16 47.17
N MET A 407 16.85 39.01 47.33
CA MET A 407 18.21 38.75 46.87
C MET A 407 18.76 37.45 47.48
N LYS A 408 18.56 37.18 48.78
CA LYS A 408 18.99 35.92 49.39
C LYS A 408 18.31 34.69 48.76
N LEU A 409 17.01 34.79 48.46
CA LEU A 409 16.29 33.70 47.79
C LEU A 409 16.85 33.48 46.37
N ILE A 410 17.06 34.55 45.60
CA ILE A 410 17.64 34.49 44.25
C ILE A 410 19.03 33.86 44.29
N VAL A 411 19.91 34.28 45.20
CA VAL A 411 21.25 33.69 45.39
C VAL A 411 21.16 32.18 45.65
N ASN A 412 20.20 31.74 46.48
CA ASN A 412 20.01 30.32 46.78
C ASN A 412 19.51 29.53 45.56
N LEU A 413 18.55 30.05 44.81
CA LEU A 413 17.96 29.38 43.65
C LEU A 413 18.87 29.37 42.42
N THR A 414 19.68 30.41 42.24
CA THR A 414 20.51 30.60 41.04
C THR A 414 21.96 30.16 41.23
N GLY A 415 22.45 30.14 42.47
CA GLY A 415 23.87 29.92 42.79
C GLY A 415 24.78 31.10 42.47
N ILE A 416 24.25 32.24 42.01
CA ILE A 416 25.03 33.44 41.71
C ILE A 416 25.52 34.06 43.03
N PRO A 417 26.81 34.41 43.17
CA PRO A 417 27.36 34.96 44.40
C PRO A 417 26.66 36.24 44.85
N ALA A 418 26.45 36.37 46.16
CA ALA A 418 25.80 37.54 46.74
C ALA A 418 26.60 38.84 46.52
N GLU A 419 27.93 38.75 46.36
CA GLU A 419 28.79 39.91 46.05
C GLU A 419 28.49 40.57 44.70
N ASN A 420 27.86 39.86 43.75
CA ASN A 420 27.52 40.40 42.44
C ASN A 420 26.28 41.32 42.50
N PHE A 421 25.52 41.27 43.60
CA PHE A 421 24.30 42.05 43.78
C PHE A 421 24.55 43.32 44.59
N THR A 422 23.85 44.40 44.26
CA THR A 422 23.83 45.61 45.07
C THR A 422 22.44 46.22 45.12
N ILE A 423 22.03 46.69 46.31
CA ILE A 423 20.77 47.39 46.54
C ILE A 423 21.10 48.88 46.69
N SER A 424 20.45 49.72 45.89
CA SER A 424 20.59 51.17 46.00
C SER A 424 19.97 51.71 47.28
N ASP A 425 20.38 52.91 47.69
CA ASP A 425 19.56 53.75 48.57
C ASP A 425 18.26 54.17 47.87
N ASN A 426 17.40 54.94 48.57
CA ASN A 426 16.19 55.49 47.96
C ASN A 426 16.55 56.46 46.82
N VAL A 427 16.22 56.09 45.59
CA VAL A 427 16.48 56.86 44.36
C VAL A 427 15.21 57.51 43.81
N ALA A 428 14.13 57.61 44.61
CA ALA A 428 12.93 58.34 44.25
C ALA A 428 13.22 59.82 43.98
N ARG A 429 12.52 60.41 43.01
CA ARG A 429 12.66 61.84 42.64
C ARG A 429 11.79 62.77 43.50
N ASP A 430 10.94 62.19 44.33
CA ASP A 430 9.95 62.86 45.18
C ASP A 430 9.97 62.24 46.59
N ASN A 431 8.98 62.55 47.41
CA ASN A 431 8.84 61.99 48.77
C ASN A 431 8.36 60.52 48.80
N SER A 432 8.37 59.82 47.65
CA SER A 432 8.06 58.40 47.59
C SER A 432 9.30 57.53 47.88
N TYR A 433 9.14 56.22 47.73
CA TYR A 433 10.20 55.25 47.92
C TYR A 433 10.45 54.54 46.59
N HIS A 434 11.71 54.45 46.17
CA HIS A 434 12.13 53.67 45.02
C HIS A 434 13.52 53.11 45.29
N TYR A 435 13.61 51.81 45.51
CA TYR A 435 14.87 51.09 45.71
C TYR A 435 15.08 50.15 44.52
N VAL A 436 16.33 50.02 44.06
CA VAL A 436 16.70 49.21 42.91
C VAL A 436 17.70 48.14 43.33
N LEU A 437 17.43 46.89 42.97
CA LEU A 437 18.39 45.80 43.01
C LEU A 437 19.03 45.70 41.62
N TYR A 438 20.34 45.85 41.55
CA TYR A 438 21.10 45.64 40.32
C TYR A 438 22.15 44.54 40.51
N LEU A 439 22.48 43.89 39.40
CA LEU A 439 23.40 42.77 39.31
C LEU A 439 24.55 43.14 38.38
N GLU A 440 25.79 42.88 38.82
CA GLU A 440 27.02 42.95 38.02
C GLU A 440 27.43 41.53 37.61
N ASP A 441 27.01 41.09 36.43
CA ASP A 441 27.29 39.73 35.94
C ASP A 441 27.20 39.65 34.41
N THR A 442 27.39 38.48 33.84
CA THR A 442 27.23 38.25 32.40
C THR A 442 25.77 38.53 31.97
N PRO A 443 25.54 38.96 30.71
CA PRO A 443 24.18 39.19 30.21
C PRO A 443 23.24 37.97 30.38
N GLU A 444 23.81 36.77 30.30
CA GLU A 444 23.10 35.50 30.50
C GLU A 444 22.63 35.32 31.94
N ASN A 445 23.52 35.47 32.92
CA ASN A 445 23.17 35.38 34.33
C ASN A 445 22.15 36.47 34.73
N ILE A 446 22.27 37.67 34.15
CA ILE A 446 21.31 38.75 34.34
C ILE A 446 19.93 38.37 33.80
N GLN A 447 19.87 37.80 32.60
CA GLN A 447 18.60 37.34 32.03
C GLN A 447 18.00 36.20 32.86
N TYR A 448 18.82 35.25 33.30
CA TYR A 448 18.40 34.16 34.17
C TYR A 448 17.82 34.67 35.50
N VAL A 449 18.45 35.66 36.14
CA VAL A 449 17.92 36.28 37.36
C VAL A 449 16.59 36.99 37.10
N LYS A 450 16.46 37.71 35.99
CA LYS A 450 15.19 38.37 35.63
C LYS A 450 14.07 37.35 35.41
N ASP A 451 14.36 36.22 34.78
CA ASP A 451 13.37 35.17 34.57
C ASP A 451 13.03 34.44 35.88
N MET A 452 14.02 34.20 36.74
CA MET A 452 13.80 33.67 38.10
C MET A 452 12.94 34.61 38.95
N ILE A 453 13.10 35.93 38.82
CA ILE A 453 12.25 36.90 39.51
C ILE A 453 10.79 36.76 39.07
N LYS A 454 10.53 36.64 37.77
CA LYS A 454 9.17 36.39 37.25
C LYS A 454 8.61 35.09 37.83
N PHE A 455 9.42 34.03 37.86
CA PHE A 455 9.01 32.74 38.43
C PHE A 455 8.74 32.82 39.95
N ILE A 456 9.54 33.58 40.71
CA ILE A 456 9.28 33.83 42.13
C ILE A 456 7.95 34.56 42.33
N ASP A 457 7.65 35.52 41.46
CA ASP A 457 6.42 36.30 41.53
C ASP A 457 5.19 35.48 41.06
N ASN A 458 5.39 34.48 40.18
CA ASN A 458 4.35 33.57 39.73
C ASN A 458 4.86 32.11 39.54
N PRO A 459 4.94 31.31 40.62
CA PRO A 459 5.59 30.00 40.59
C PRO A 459 4.76 28.88 39.92
N LEU A 460 3.51 29.17 39.52
CA LEU A 460 2.62 28.23 38.84
C LEU A 460 2.46 28.55 37.35
N GLU A 461 3.15 29.57 36.84
CA GLU A 461 3.19 29.86 35.42
C GLU A 461 4.09 28.82 34.73
N GLU A 462 3.51 27.95 33.91
CA GLU A 462 4.30 27.02 33.09
C GLU A 462 5.15 27.84 32.11
N GLU A 463 6.47 27.60 32.06
CA GLU A 463 7.27 28.11 30.95
C GLU A 463 6.63 27.59 29.66
N SER A 464 6.10 28.51 28.84
CA SER A 464 5.69 28.17 27.48
C SER A 464 6.93 27.62 26.77
N SER A 465 7.03 26.29 26.69
CA SER A 465 7.97 25.64 25.82
C SER A 465 7.62 26.06 24.40
N ASP A 466 8.32 27.06 23.90
CA ASP A 466 8.41 27.34 22.48
C ASP A 466 9.25 26.22 21.86
N ASN A 467 8.71 24.99 21.92
CA ASN A 467 9.19 23.90 21.11
C ASN A 467 8.74 24.26 19.72
N GLY A 468 9.70 24.72 18.90
CA GLY A 468 9.51 25.00 17.49
C GLY A 468 8.75 23.87 16.80
N SER A 469 7.45 24.06 16.68
CA SER A 469 6.63 23.49 15.62
C SER A 469 6.59 24.53 14.51
N GLU A 470 7.67 24.60 13.75
CA GLU A 470 7.56 25.08 12.37
C GLU A 470 7.29 23.84 11.50
N GLU A 471 6.20 23.96 10.74
CA GLU A 471 5.69 22.99 9.76
C GLU A 471 6.71 22.64 8.67
#